data_AF-A0A5J4LBA0-F1
#
_entry.id   AF-A0A5J4LBA0-F1
#
_cell.length_a   1.000
_cell.length_b   1.000
_cell.length_c   1.000
_cell.angle_alpha   90.00
_cell.angle_beta   90.00
_cell.angle_gamma   90.00
#
_symmetry.space_group_name_H-M   'P 1'
#
loop_
_entity.id
_entity.type
_entity.pdbx_description
1 polymer ?
#
loop_
_entity_poly.entity_id
_entity_poly.type
_entity_poly.pdbx_seq_one_letter_code
_entity_poly.pdbx_strand_id
1 'polypeptide(L)'
;MPELHLVTEDLAAYWTGRPASTIRRWGIEGRITRHEDHSQRRNGIRYDVWELPAAKRDENGHVVEHGPAPPITSIPAANAA
;
A
#
# COMPACT_ATOMS: atom_id res chain seq x y z
N MET A 1 -1.88 -12.76 16.55
CA MET A 1 -2.19 -11.57 15.72
C MET A 1 -1.23 -11.60 14.55
N PRO A 2 -1.67 -11.60 13.29
CA PRO A 2 -0.72 -11.52 12.18
C PRO A 2 0.13 -10.25 12.36
N GLU A 3 1.44 -10.35 12.18
CA GLU A 3 2.31 -9.19 12.24
C GLU A 3 2.03 -8.27 11.04
N LEU A 4 1.48 -7.09 11.34
CA LEU A 4 1.30 -6.00 10.37
C LEU A 4 2.68 -5.61 9.82
N HIS A 5 2.92 -5.89 8.55
CA HIS A 5 4.17 -5.54 7.87
C HIS A 5 3.98 -4.20 7.15
N LEU A 6 4.21 -3.12 7.90
CA LEU A 6 3.97 -1.76 7.46
C LEU A 6 5.14 -1.22 6.62
N VAL A 7 4.86 -0.96 5.34
CA VAL A 7 5.83 -0.44 4.37
C VAL A 7 5.59 1.02 4.05
N THR A 8 6.64 1.71 3.62
CA THR A 8 6.52 3.08 3.09
C THR A 8 5.82 3.06 1.73
N GLU A 9 5.38 4.24 1.29
CA GLU A 9 4.76 4.40 -0.03
C GLU A 9 5.68 3.95 -1.18
N ASP A 10 6.96 4.29 -1.13
CA ASP A 10 7.91 3.92 -2.19
C ASP A 10 8.11 2.41 -2.28
N LEU A 11 8.13 1.72 -1.13
CA LEU A 11 8.18 0.26 -1.08
C LEU A 11 6.88 -0.38 -1.57
N ALA A 12 5.72 0.21 -1.25
CA ALA A 12 4.43 -0.23 -1.79
C ALA A 12 4.36 -0.05 -3.31
N ALA A 13 4.85 1.07 -3.82
CA ALA A 13 4.96 1.36 -5.25
C ALA A 13 5.87 0.36 -5.95
N TYR A 14 7.03 0.06 -5.37
CA TYR A 14 7.90 -0.99 -5.86
C TYR A 14 7.18 -2.34 -5.84
N TRP A 15 6.63 -2.79 -4.71
CA TRP A 15 5.99 -4.09 -4.59
C TRP A 15 4.91 -4.34 -5.65
N THR A 16 4.02 -3.36 -5.82
CA THR A 16 2.89 -3.40 -6.77
C THR A 16 3.28 -3.10 -8.21
N GLY A 17 4.49 -2.57 -8.43
CA GLY A 17 4.93 -2.01 -9.69
C GLY A 17 4.13 -0.78 -10.13
N ARG A 18 3.31 -0.17 -9.27
CA ARG A 18 2.46 0.99 -9.60
C ARG A 18 3.12 2.29 -9.11
N PRO A 19 2.82 3.44 -9.72
CA PRO A 19 3.29 4.73 -9.22
C PRO A 19 2.84 5.00 -7.78
N ALA A 20 3.68 5.69 -7.00
CA ALA A 20 3.41 6.07 -5.60
C ALA A 20 2.06 6.82 -5.44
N SER A 21 1.72 7.68 -6.40
CA SER A 21 0.43 8.39 -6.46
C SER A 21 -0.78 7.45 -6.56
N THR A 22 -0.63 6.28 -7.17
CA THR A 22 -1.67 5.25 -7.25
C THR A 22 -1.89 4.60 -5.89
N ILE A 23 -0.82 4.36 -5.12
CA ILE A 23 -0.91 3.83 -3.75
C ILE A 23 -1.64 4.82 -2.84
N ARG A 24 -1.29 6.11 -2.90
CA ARG A 24 -2.03 7.18 -2.18
C ARG A 24 -3.50 7.16 -2.53
N ARG A 25 -3.81 7.07 -3.82
CA ARG A 25 -5.18 7.03 -4.31
C ARG A 25 -5.93 5.82 -3.75
N TRP A 26 -5.34 4.64 -3.76
CA TRP A 26 -5.95 3.45 -3.16
C TRP A 26 -6.23 3.62 -1.67
N GLY A 27 -5.31 4.23 -0.92
CA GLY A 27 -5.53 4.54 0.49
C GLY A 27 -6.63 5.58 0.73
N ILE A 28 -6.78 6.57 -0.15
CA ILE A 28 -7.88 7.57 -0.10
C ILE A 28 -9.22 6.93 -0.49
N GLU A 29 -9.22 6.06 -1.50
CA GLU A 29 -10.41 5.33 -1.97
C GLU A 29 -10.84 4.22 -1.00
N GLY A 30 -10.08 3.97 0.08
CA GLY A 30 -10.38 2.90 1.04
C GLY A 30 -10.16 1.50 0.49
N ARG A 31 -9.34 1.35 -0.54
CA ARG A 31 -8.96 0.03 -1.10
C ARG A 31 -7.89 -0.67 -0.28
N ILE A 32 -7.08 0.10 0.45
CA ILE A 32 -6.02 -0.36 1.34
C ILE A 32 -6.01 0.52 2.60
N THR A 33 -5.56 -0.04 3.69
CA THR A 33 -5.47 0.59 5.00
C THR A 33 -4.25 1.51 5.05
N ARG A 34 -4.48 2.74 5.54
CA ARG A 34 -3.44 3.72 5.83
C ARG A 34 -3.16 3.74 7.32
N HIS A 35 -1.90 3.52 7.70
CA HIS A 35 -1.44 3.63 9.08
C HIS A 35 -0.65 4.91 9.24
N GLU A 36 -1.01 5.76 10.20
CA GLU A 36 -0.30 6.99 10.50
C GLU A 36 0.68 6.77 11.65
N ASP A 37 1.97 6.92 11.37
CA ASP A 37 3.01 7.00 12.39
C ASP A 37 3.12 8.44 12.89
N HIS A 38 2.43 8.74 13.99
CA HIS A 38 2.42 10.06 14.60
C HIS A 38 3.79 10.50 15.14
N SER A 39 4.77 9.60 15.27
CA SER A 39 6.14 9.97 15.65
C SER A 39 6.90 10.67 14.50
N GLN A 40 6.48 10.45 13.25
CA GLN A 40 7.09 10.97 12.04
C GLN A 40 6.24 12.14 11.49
N ARG A 41 6.63 13.38 11.83
CA ARG A 41 5.88 14.60 11.42
C ARG A 41 5.78 14.80 9.89
N ARG A 42 6.65 14.19 9.09
CA ARG A 42 6.60 14.19 7.61
C ARG A 42 6.75 12.75 7.13
N ASN A 43 5.91 12.33 6.18
CA ASN A 43 5.90 10.97 5.58
C ASN A 43 5.59 9.82 6.55
N GLY A 44 4.82 10.07 7.62
CA GLY A 44 4.41 9.05 8.59
C GLY A 44 3.39 8.02 8.06
N ILE A 45 2.92 8.13 6.82
CA ILE A 45 1.94 7.17 6.27
C ILE A 45 2.64 5.87 5.87
N ARG A 46 2.14 4.75 6.39
CA ARG A 46 2.52 3.39 6.03
C ARG A 46 1.32 2.59 5.52
N TYR A 47 1.61 1.55 4.74
CA TYR A 47 0.61 0.65 4.17
C TYR A 47 0.93 -0.79 4.57
N ASP A 48 -0.08 -1.62 4.78
CA ASP A 48 0.13 -3.05 5.02
C ASP A 48 0.48 -3.76 3.71
N VAL A 49 1.65 -4.40 3.67
CA VAL A 49 2.10 -5.14 2.48
C VAL A 49 1.17 -6.31 2.12
N TRP A 50 0.45 -6.88 3.10
CA TRP A 50 -0.43 -8.02 2.88
C TRP A 50 -1.70 -7.65 2.09
N GLU A 51 -2.10 -6.38 2.12
CA GLU A 51 -3.21 -5.86 1.33
C GLU A 51 -2.78 -5.47 -0.10
N LEU A 52 -1.46 -5.43 -0.36
CA LEU A 52 -0.92 -4.95 -1.62
C LEU A 52 -0.73 -6.09 -2.64
N PRO A 53 -1.33 -5.97 -3.83
CA PRO A 53 -1.14 -6.94 -4.89
C PRO A 53 0.27 -6.82 -5.47
N ALA A 54 1.01 -7.92 -5.52
CA ALA A 54 2.35 -7.95 -6.08
C ALA A 54 2.35 -7.76 -7.60
N ALA A 55 3.33 -7.02 -8.12
CA ALA A 55 3.64 -7.03 -9.55
C ALA A 55 4.31 -8.34 -9.97
N LYS A 56 4.03 -8.77 -11.21
CA LYS A 56 4.82 -9.80 -11.89
C LYS A 56 6.05 -9.16 -12.52
N ARG A 57 7.21 -9.76 -12.26
CA ARG A 57 8.49 -9.32 -12.81
C ARG A 57 9.17 -10.39 -13.64
N ASP A 58 10.00 -9.98 -14.58
CA ASP A 58 10.90 -10.88 -15.32
C ASP A 58 12.15 -11.22 -14.48
N GLU A 59 13.05 -12.01 -15.07
CA GLU A 59 14.32 -12.42 -14.46
C GLU A 59 15.27 -11.25 -14.17
N ASN A 60 15.07 -10.10 -14.85
CA ASN A 60 15.85 -8.88 -14.68
C ASN A 60 15.20 -7.90 -13.68
N GLY A 61 14.06 -8.26 -13.09
CA GLY A 61 13.31 -7.43 -12.15
C GLY A 61 12.45 -6.34 -12.80
N HIS A 62 12.30 -6.33 -14.12
CA HIS A 62 11.39 -5.42 -14.81
C HIS A 62 9.94 -5.85 -14.61
N VAL A 63 9.04 -4.87 -14.44
CA VAL A 63 7.61 -5.15 -14.28
C VAL A 63 7.02 -5.56 -15.62
N VAL A 64 6.55 -6.80 -15.70
CA VAL A 64 5.84 -7.37 -16.85
C VAL A 64 4.33 -7.17 -16.70
N GLU A 65 3.84 -7.23 -15.46
CA GLU A 65 2.43 -6.99 -15.14
C GLU A 65 2.34 -6.28 -13.78
N HIS A 66 1.61 -5.17 -13.73
CA HIS A 66 1.38 -4.46 -12.49
C HIS A 66 0.37 -5.19 -11.60
N GLY A 67 0.51 -5.05 -10.27
CA GLY A 67 -0.52 -5.51 -9.35
C GLY A 67 -1.89 -4.93 -9.74
N PRO A 68 -2.97 -5.74 -9.78
CA PRO A 68 -4.31 -5.24 -10.06
C PRO A 68 -4.72 -4.16 -9.06
N ALA A 69 -5.70 -3.32 -9.40
CA ALA A 69 -6.26 -2.42 -8.41
C ALA A 69 -7.02 -3.24 -7.35
N PRO A 70 -6.72 -3.08 -6.05
CA PRO A 70 -7.48 -3.78 -5.02
C PRO A 70 -8.96 -3.34 -5.07
N PRO A 71 -9.91 -4.18 -4.64
CA PRO A 71 -11.31 -3.78 -4.53
C PRO A 71 -11.45 -2.65 -3.50
N ILE A 72 -12.53 -1.86 -3.60
CA ILE A 72 -12.85 -0.89 -2.55
C ILE A 72 -13.30 -1.69 -1.33
N THR A 73 -12.58 -1.54 -0.23
CA THR A 73 -12.94 -2.16 1.04
C THR A 73 -14.03 -1.28 1.66
N SER A 74 -15.28 -1.74 1.69
CA SER A 74 -16.39 -0.96 2.27
C SER A 74 -16.36 -0.86 3.80
N ILE A 75 -15.22 -1.16 4.43
CA ILE A 75 -15.09 -1.14 5.89
C ILE A 75 -14.71 0.29 6.27
N PRO A 76 -15.56 1.03 7.00
CA PRO A 76 -15.18 2.34 7.50
C PRO A 76 -13.92 2.16 8.34
N ALA A 77 -12.88 2.95 8.03
CA ALA A 77 -11.62 2.95 8.77
C ALA A 77 -11.93 3.09 10.27
N ALA A 78 -11.81 1.99 11.01
CA ALA A 78 -12.04 1.98 12.43
C ALA A 78 -10.85 2.71 13.09
N ASN A 79 -11.07 3.99 13.41
CA ASN A 79 -10.43 4.79 14.45
C ASN A 79 -8.89 4.89 14.48
N ALA A 80 -8.40 6.13 14.41
CA ALA A 80 -7.36 6.59 15.32
C ALA A 80 -8.00 7.65 16.23
N ALA A 81 -8.32 7.24 17.46
CA ALA A 81 -8.79 8.08 18.56
C ALA A 81 -7.62 8.40 19.50
#